data_AF-A0A4S5CXY3-F1
#
_entry.id   AF-A0A4S5CXY3-F1
#
_cell.length_a   1.000
_cell.length_b   1.000
_cell.length_c   1.000
_cell.angle_alpha   90.00
_cell.angle_beta   90.00
_cell.angle_gamma   90.00
#
_symmetry.space_group_name_H-M   'P 1'
#
loop_
_entity.id
_entity.type
_entity.pdbx_description
1 polymer ?
#
loop_
_entity_poly.entity_id
_entity_poly.type
_entity_poly.pdbx_seq_one_letter_code
_entity_poly.pdbx_strand_id
1 'polypeptide(L)'
;MRRVVKSLGVILGISVAGIAGAQAAPSEPAFPRFTQAEGRQDSDGLPLSGVKLCVLPDRAPCFEMPPEPVPHSSKELYQFGLMPRSERLPIASGGSWVFFSGMFSGGGSGMLERVAILRYGANGKIENLMPEVTQTETADRAMWKVPDVSPYPVFVRADFVWADDEDHFGKHFFVVDAWTFDPAIGQYRKRFSYRTAKRYDRGEGSDHVLSAERADILRHLAASK
;
A
#
# COMPACT_ATOMS: atom_id res chain seq x y z
N MET A 1 -30.50 -54.76 -60.50
CA MET A 1 -30.44 -54.54 -59.03
C MET A 1 -29.39 -53.46 -58.75
N ARG A 2 -29.81 -52.23 -58.41
CA ARG A 2 -28.91 -51.10 -58.10
C ARG A 2 -28.83 -50.93 -56.58
N ARG A 3 -27.64 -51.06 -55.99
CA ARG A 3 -27.39 -50.81 -54.56
C ARG A 3 -27.05 -49.34 -54.35
N VAL A 4 -27.80 -48.69 -53.46
CA VAL A 4 -27.54 -47.35 -52.92
C VAL A 4 -26.63 -47.52 -51.71
N VAL A 5 -25.46 -46.88 -51.71
CA VAL A 5 -24.60 -46.75 -50.52
C VAL A 5 -24.75 -45.33 -50.00
N LYS A 6 -25.22 -45.19 -48.76
CA LYS A 6 -25.33 -43.94 -48.02
C LYS A 6 -23.95 -43.57 -47.46
N SER A 7 -23.45 -42.38 -47.80
CA SER A 7 -22.27 -41.80 -47.18
C SER A 7 -22.69 -41.03 -45.93
N LEU A 8 -22.27 -41.49 -44.76
CA LEU A 8 -22.37 -40.76 -43.49
C LEU A 8 -21.19 -39.78 -43.39
N GLY A 9 -21.51 -38.52 -43.13
CA GLY A 9 -20.54 -37.43 -42.99
C GLY A 9 -19.74 -37.50 -41.69
N VAL A 10 -18.54 -36.92 -41.74
CA VAL A 10 -17.74 -36.58 -40.57
C VAL A 10 -17.49 -35.08 -40.64
N ILE A 11 -18.16 -34.33 -39.76
CA ILE A 11 -17.88 -32.91 -39.53
C ILE A 11 -16.77 -32.86 -38.48
N LEU A 12 -15.56 -32.55 -38.91
CA LEU A 12 -14.44 -32.24 -38.02
C LEU A 12 -14.63 -30.82 -37.49
N GLY A 13 -15.16 -30.71 -36.27
CA GLY A 13 -15.19 -29.46 -35.52
C GLY A 13 -13.79 -29.11 -35.03
N ILE A 14 -13.22 -28.02 -35.55
CA ILE A 14 -11.99 -27.44 -35.04
C ILE A 14 -12.36 -26.61 -33.81
N SER A 15 -12.10 -27.15 -32.62
CA SER A 15 -12.15 -26.39 -31.38
C SER A 15 -10.95 -25.43 -31.34
N VAL A 16 -11.20 -24.16 -31.64
CA VAL A 16 -10.23 -23.09 -31.37
C VAL A 16 -10.21 -22.87 -29.85
N ALA A 17 -9.26 -23.52 -29.18
CA ALA A 17 -8.95 -23.18 -27.79
C ALA A 17 -8.32 -21.78 -27.79
N GLY A 18 -9.11 -20.79 -27.39
CA GLY A 18 -8.61 -19.45 -27.12
C GLY A 18 -7.59 -19.53 -25.98
N ILE A 19 -6.32 -19.37 -26.32
CA ILE A 19 -5.27 -19.15 -25.33
C ILE A 19 -5.58 -17.77 -24.75
N ALA A 20 -6.19 -17.74 -23.57
CA ALA A 20 -6.18 -16.55 -22.73
C ALA A 20 -4.70 -16.30 -22.38
N GLY A 21 -4.03 -15.55 -23.24
CA GLY A 21 -2.69 -15.06 -22.97
C GLY A 21 -2.79 -14.21 -21.72
N ALA A 22 -2.28 -14.74 -20.60
CA ALA A 22 -1.88 -13.92 -19.48
C ALA A 22 -0.90 -12.90 -20.06
N GLN A 23 -1.37 -11.69 -20.35
CA GLN A 23 -0.48 -10.58 -20.69
C GLN A 23 0.46 -10.46 -19.50
N ALA A 24 1.73 -10.80 -19.72
CA ALA A 24 2.78 -10.52 -18.76
C ALA A 24 2.67 -9.05 -18.42
N ALA A 25 2.46 -8.73 -17.14
CA ALA A 25 2.45 -7.35 -16.70
C ALA A 25 3.73 -6.68 -17.21
N PRO A 26 3.67 -5.41 -17.69
CA PRO A 26 4.86 -4.69 -18.11
C PRO A 26 5.96 -4.85 -17.07
N SER A 27 7.20 -5.12 -17.51
CA SER A 27 8.32 -5.26 -16.59
C SER A 27 8.50 -3.92 -15.86
N GLU A 28 8.31 -3.91 -14.55
CA GLU A 28 8.53 -2.72 -13.73
C GLU A 28 10.04 -2.43 -13.64
N PRO A 29 10.48 -1.17 -13.72
CA PRO A 29 11.88 -0.84 -13.51
C PRO A 29 12.29 -1.10 -12.06
N ALA A 30 13.56 -1.44 -11.86
CA ALA A 30 14.13 -1.48 -10.52
C ALA A 30 14.26 -0.06 -9.96
N PHE A 31 13.73 0.19 -8.77
CA PHE A 31 13.99 1.45 -8.08
C PHE A 31 15.50 1.66 -7.92
N PRO A 32 16.08 2.82 -8.25
CA PRO A 32 17.50 3.06 -8.09
C PRO A 32 17.98 2.91 -6.63
N ARG A 33 19.30 2.96 -6.41
CA ARG A 33 19.83 3.14 -5.05
C ARG A 33 19.40 4.51 -4.54
N PHE A 34 19.12 4.62 -3.25
CA PHE A 34 18.64 5.85 -2.65
C PHE A 34 19.22 6.06 -1.25
N THR A 35 19.03 7.28 -0.76
CA THR A 35 19.25 7.67 0.63
C THR A 35 17.96 8.25 1.18
N GLN A 36 17.82 8.22 2.50
CA GLN A 36 16.72 8.85 3.21
C GLN A 36 17.25 9.84 4.23
N ALA A 37 16.48 10.89 4.50
CA ALA A 37 16.81 11.91 5.47
C ALA A 37 15.55 12.43 6.17
N GLU A 38 15.71 12.87 7.41
CA GLU A 38 14.69 13.65 8.11
C GLU A 38 14.40 14.96 7.38
N GLY A 39 13.22 15.51 7.64
CA GLY A 39 12.87 16.86 7.25
C GLY A 39 13.68 17.90 8.00
N ARG A 40 13.59 19.15 7.56
CA ARG A 40 14.12 20.28 8.34
C ARG A 40 13.34 20.38 9.64
N GLN A 41 14.01 20.73 10.73
CA GLN A 41 13.39 20.96 12.03
C GLN A 41 13.68 22.39 12.48
N ASP A 42 12.81 22.95 13.32
CA ASP A 42 13.08 24.20 14.02
C ASP A 42 13.99 23.97 15.25
N SER A 43 14.19 25.01 16.07
CA SER A 43 15.04 24.93 17.27
C SER A 43 14.50 23.96 18.32
N ASP A 44 13.21 23.64 18.27
CA ASP A 44 12.53 22.80 19.25
C ASP A 44 12.39 21.35 18.75
N GLY A 45 12.96 21.05 17.57
CA GLY A 45 12.90 19.73 16.96
C GLY A 45 11.58 19.45 16.23
N LEU A 46 10.71 20.45 16.05
CA LEU A 46 9.47 20.26 15.32
C LEU A 46 9.72 20.27 13.81
N PRO A 47 9.10 19.34 13.06
CA PRO A 47 9.33 19.24 11.63
C PRO A 47 8.74 20.45 10.87
N LEU A 48 9.57 21.06 10.03
CA LEU A 48 9.26 22.16 9.11
C LEU A 48 9.11 21.70 7.65
N SER A 49 9.44 20.44 7.36
CA SER A 49 9.25 19.80 6.05
C SER A 49 9.10 18.29 6.19
N GLY A 50 8.64 17.61 5.15
CA GLY A 50 8.57 16.15 5.12
C GLY A 50 9.94 15.46 5.07
N VAL A 51 9.96 14.17 5.44
CA VAL A 51 11.09 13.27 5.22
C VAL A 51 11.39 13.15 3.72
N LYS A 52 12.65 12.87 3.38
CA LYS A 52 13.11 12.80 1.99
C LYS A 52 13.64 11.43 1.62
N LEU A 53 13.37 11.02 0.38
CA LEU A 53 14.02 9.90 -0.28
C LEU A 53 14.62 10.38 -1.60
N CYS A 54 15.95 10.28 -1.75
CA CYS A 54 16.70 10.81 -2.91
C CYS A 54 17.53 9.73 -3.60
N VAL A 55 17.46 9.69 -4.93
CA VAL A 55 18.20 8.73 -5.77
C VAL A 55 19.70 9.04 -5.79
N LEU A 56 20.54 8.02 -5.68
CA LEU A 56 22.00 8.10 -5.77
C LEU A 56 22.51 7.93 -7.21
N PRO A 57 23.71 8.45 -7.55
CA PRO A 57 24.65 9.15 -6.67
C PRO A 57 24.36 10.64 -6.51
N ASP A 58 23.66 11.26 -7.47
CA ASP A 58 23.50 12.71 -7.57
C ASP A 58 22.55 13.30 -6.52
N ARG A 59 21.90 12.45 -5.71
CA ARG A 59 20.84 12.82 -4.75
C ARG A 59 19.66 13.51 -5.44
N ALA A 60 19.42 13.19 -6.70
CA ALA A 60 18.31 13.66 -7.50
C ALA A 60 17.84 12.54 -8.46
N PRO A 61 16.52 12.41 -8.69
CA PRO A 61 15.41 13.15 -8.06
C PRO A 61 15.22 12.79 -6.57
N CYS A 62 14.52 13.66 -5.84
CA CYS A 62 14.05 13.43 -4.48
C CYS A 62 12.51 13.43 -4.41
N PHE A 63 11.97 12.59 -3.54
CA PHE A 63 10.60 12.67 -3.05
C PHE A 63 10.62 13.26 -1.63
N GLU A 64 9.74 14.23 -1.37
CA GLU A 64 9.51 14.80 -0.03
C GLU A 64 8.09 14.42 0.39
N MET A 65 7.93 13.88 1.60
CA MET A 65 6.62 13.47 2.10
C MET A 65 5.67 14.68 2.20
N PRO A 66 4.48 14.64 1.57
CA PRO A 66 3.58 15.77 1.60
C PRO A 66 3.01 16.02 3.01
N PRO A 67 2.77 17.29 3.37
CA PRO A 67 2.14 17.64 4.63
C PRO A 67 0.64 17.30 4.64
N GLU A 68 0.02 17.29 5.83
CA GLU A 68 -1.44 17.26 5.99
C GLU A 68 -1.95 18.54 6.63
N PRO A 69 -3.10 19.10 6.20
CA PRO A 69 -3.76 20.15 6.96
C PRO A 69 -4.15 19.67 8.36
N VAL A 70 -3.85 20.48 9.38
CA VAL A 70 -4.35 20.21 10.73
C VAL A 70 -5.87 20.43 10.74
N PRO A 71 -6.68 19.47 11.22
CA PRO A 71 -8.12 19.66 11.33
C PRO A 71 -8.46 20.94 12.09
N HIS A 72 -9.39 21.73 11.56
CA HIS A 72 -9.82 23.01 12.13
C HIS A 72 -8.76 24.13 12.14
N SER A 73 -7.61 23.94 11.48
CA SER A 73 -6.61 24.99 11.26
C SER A 73 -6.53 25.36 9.77
N SER A 74 -6.42 26.65 9.46
CA SER A 74 -6.26 27.15 8.09
C SER A 74 -4.80 27.42 7.72
N LYS A 75 -3.86 27.25 8.65
CA LYS A 75 -2.45 27.62 8.50
C LYS A 75 -1.48 26.53 8.89
N GLU A 76 -1.87 25.66 9.81
CA GLU A 76 -0.97 24.64 10.34
C GLU A 76 -1.01 23.38 9.49
N LEU A 77 0.17 22.76 9.39
CA LEU A 77 0.39 21.55 8.61
C LEU A 77 1.10 20.52 9.49
N TYR A 78 0.60 19.29 9.51
CA TYR A 78 1.37 18.15 9.96
C TYR A 78 2.50 17.88 8.96
N GLN A 79 3.71 18.21 9.37
CA GLN A 79 4.93 17.95 8.60
C GLN A 79 5.47 16.57 9.00
N PHE A 80 5.38 15.58 8.11
CA PHE A 80 5.85 14.22 8.38
C PHE A 80 7.36 14.12 8.19
N GLY A 81 8.11 14.84 9.02
CA GLY A 81 9.55 15.09 8.90
C GLY A 81 10.44 14.16 9.72
N LEU A 82 9.88 13.30 10.56
CA LEU A 82 10.63 12.51 11.54
C LEU A 82 10.74 11.04 11.15
N MET A 83 11.79 10.37 11.64
CA MET A 83 11.93 8.90 11.62
C MET A 83 11.63 8.26 10.25
N PRO A 84 12.33 8.64 9.16
CA PRO A 84 12.11 8.05 7.85
C PRO A 84 12.31 6.53 7.89
N ARG A 85 11.36 5.78 7.36
CA ARG A 85 11.47 4.33 7.18
C ARG A 85 11.24 3.98 5.73
N SER A 86 12.00 3.02 5.22
CA SER A 86 11.80 2.52 3.87
C SER A 86 11.96 1.02 3.79
N GLU A 87 11.24 0.41 2.86
CA GLU A 87 11.36 -1.00 2.52
C GLU A 87 11.29 -1.15 1.00
N ARG A 88 12.20 -1.93 0.42
CA ARG A 88 12.16 -2.23 -1.00
C ARG A 88 11.11 -3.31 -1.24
N LEU A 89 10.23 -3.08 -2.21
CA LEU A 89 9.12 -3.97 -2.55
C LEU A 89 9.38 -4.64 -3.90
N PRO A 90 9.84 -5.90 -3.94
CA PRO A 90 10.03 -6.61 -5.20
C PRO A 90 8.69 -6.84 -5.90
N ILE A 91 8.64 -6.59 -7.22
CA ILE A 91 7.46 -6.83 -8.04
C ILE A 91 7.63 -8.15 -8.80
N ALA A 92 6.56 -8.94 -8.90
CA ALA A 92 6.61 -10.26 -9.53
C ALA A 92 7.01 -10.22 -11.02
N SER A 93 6.64 -9.15 -11.74
CA SER A 93 7.04 -8.92 -13.13
C SER A 93 8.49 -8.46 -13.30
N GLY A 94 9.25 -8.35 -12.21
CA GLY A 94 10.61 -7.81 -12.18
C GLY A 94 10.67 -6.40 -11.62
N GLY A 95 11.86 -5.94 -11.27
CA GLY A 95 12.07 -4.62 -10.68
C GLY A 95 11.59 -4.52 -9.23
N SER A 96 11.38 -3.28 -8.78
CA SER A 96 10.96 -3.02 -7.40
C SER A 96 10.40 -1.62 -7.22
N TRP A 97 9.49 -1.46 -6.28
CA TRP A 97 9.09 -0.17 -5.71
C TRP A 97 9.70 0.02 -4.33
N VAL A 98 9.36 1.12 -3.66
CA VAL A 98 9.79 1.42 -2.29
C VAL A 98 8.59 1.84 -1.46
N PHE A 99 8.31 1.13 -0.38
CA PHE A 99 7.50 1.66 0.72
C PHE A 99 8.32 2.74 1.42
N PHE A 100 7.71 3.88 1.71
CA PHE A 100 8.35 4.99 2.43
C PHE A 100 7.38 5.59 3.43
N SER A 101 7.84 5.86 4.64
CA SER A 101 7.03 6.55 5.65
C SER A 101 7.82 7.60 6.42
N GLY A 102 7.08 8.55 6.97
CA GLY A 102 7.59 9.59 7.86
C GLY A 102 6.58 9.88 8.95
N MET A 103 7.09 10.29 10.11
CA MET A 103 6.28 10.57 11.28
C MET A 103 6.14 12.08 11.51
N PHE A 104 5.02 12.47 12.08
CA PHE A 104 4.77 13.76 12.68
C PHE A 104 4.58 13.59 14.20
N SER A 105 5.18 14.49 14.98
CA SER A 105 4.95 14.60 16.42
C SER A 105 4.81 16.08 16.78
N GLY A 106 3.75 16.40 17.53
CA GLY A 106 3.53 17.73 18.11
C GLY A 106 4.04 17.87 19.55
N GLY A 107 4.83 16.91 20.05
CA GLY A 107 5.39 16.94 21.42
C GLY A 107 4.46 16.45 22.54
N GLY A 108 3.31 15.85 22.20
CA GLY A 108 2.36 15.24 23.16
C GLY A 108 2.29 13.71 23.08
N SER A 109 1.25 13.12 23.69
CA SER A 109 0.94 11.68 23.54
C SER A 109 0.18 11.44 22.23
N GLY A 110 0.82 10.75 21.29
CA GLY A 110 0.27 10.47 19.96
C GLY A 110 1.18 10.98 18.85
N MET A 111 1.46 10.13 17.87
CA MET A 111 2.22 10.49 16.67
C MET A 111 1.43 10.05 15.44
N LEU A 112 1.62 10.74 14.32
CA LEU A 112 1.01 10.35 13.05
C LEU A 112 2.10 9.81 12.12
N GLU A 113 1.79 8.76 11.37
CA GLU A 113 2.64 8.25 10.30
C GLU A 113 1.95 8.50 8.96
N ARG A 114 2.66 9.12 8.01
CA ARG A 114 2.26 9.17 6.60
C ARG A 114 3.01 8.11 5.83
N VAL A 115 2.31 7.39 4.96
CA VAL A 115 2.89 6.34 4.12
C VAL A 115 2.79 6.68 2.63
N ALA A 116 3.75 6.18 1.87
CA ALA A 116 3.81 6.28 0.42
C ALA A 116 4.37 4.98 -0.18
N ILE A 117 3.97 4.67 -1.41
CA ILE A 117 4.60 3.63 -2.22
C ILE A 117 5.15 4.31 -3.46
N LEU A 118 6.46 4.28 -3.60
CA LEU A 118 7.19 5.06 -4.57
C LEU A 118 7.64 4.19 -5.75
N ARG A 119 7.36 4.67 -6.96
CA ARG A 119 7.90 4.14 -8.22
C ARG A 119 8.89 5.12 -8.82
N TYR A 120 9.97 4.60 -9.38
CA TYR A 120 10.84 5.40 -10.24
C TYR A 120 10.32 5.34 -11.67
N GLY A 121 9.71 6.43 -12.13
CA GLY A 121 9.11 6.52 -13.45
C GLY A 121 10.15 6.54 -14.57
N ALA A 122 9.74 6.12 -15.76
CA ALA A 122 10.59 6.18 -16.96
C ALA A 122 10.99 7.62 -17.35
N ASN A 123 10.28 8.61 -16.84
CA ASN A 123 10.58 10.04 -16.95
C ASN A 123 11.71 10.52 -16.01
N GLY A 124 12.31 9.62 -15.24
CA GLY A 124 13.36 9.96 -14.26
C GLY A 124 12.83 10.68 -13.03
N LYS A 125 11.54 10.55 -12.70
CA LYS A 125 10.91 11.13 -11.51
C LYS A 125 10.48 10.05 -10.54
N ILE A 126 10.37 10.41 -9.25
CA ILE A 126 9.75 9.54 -8.25
C ILE A 126 8.25 9.86 -8.21
N GLU A 127 7.42 8.83 -8.33
CA GLU A 127 5.97 8.91 -8.36
C GLU A 127 5.41 8.24 -7.10
N ASN A 128 4.53 8.93 -6.36
CA ASN A 128 3.76 8.30 -5.29
C ASN A 128 2.55 7.58 -5.90
N LEU A 129 2.49 6.27 -5.71
CA LEU A 129 1.41 5.41 -6.16
C LEU A 129 0.26 5.34 -5.15
N MET A 130 0.49 5.71 -3.90
CA MET A 130 -0.55 5.68 -2.87
C MET A 130 -1.36 6.98 -2.88
N PRO A 131 -2.67 6.90 -2.60
CA PRO A 131 -3.37 8.08 -2.12
C PRO A 131 -2.73 8.56 -0.82
N GLU A 132 -3.04 9.79 -0.45
CA GLU A 132 -2.65 10.35 0.84
C GLU A 132 -3.24 9.54 2.00
N VAL A 133 -2.39 8.74 2.66
CA VAL A 133 -2.78 7.84 3.76
C VAL A 133 -1.97 8.17 5.00
N THR A 134 -2.68 8.68 6.02
CA THR A 134 -2.17 8.95 7.36
C THR A 134 -2.78 7.97 8.34
N GLN A 135 -1.98 7.51 9.29
CA GLN A 135 -2.35 6.57 10.33
C GLN A 135 -1.74 6.97 11.67
N THR A 136 -2.26 6.41 12.75
CA THR A 136 -1.61 6.54 14.06
C THR A 136 -0.28 5.77 14.10
N GLU A 137 0.61 6.15 15.01
CA GLU A 137 1.91 5.50 15.21
C GLU A 137 1.80 4.05 15.67
N THR A 138 0.65 3.69 16.26
CA THR A 138 0.35 2.33 16.73
C THR A 138 -0.40 1.49 15.71
N ALA A 139 -0.65 2.01 14.50
CA ALA A 139 -1.30 1.25 13.46
C ALA A 139 -0.45 0.03 13.08
N ASP A 140 -1.10 -1.13 13.03
CA ASP A 140 -0.52 -2.36 12.53
C ASP A 140 -0.58 -2.34 10.99
N ARG A 141 0.56 -2.52 10.31
CA ARG A 141 0.62 -2.39 8.84
C ARG A 141 1.59 -3.38 8.21
N ALA A 142 1.27 -3.80 7.01
CA ALA A 142 2.10 -4.74 6.25
C ALA A 142 1.94 -4.59 4.74
N MET A 143 3.00 -4.96 4.02
CA MET A 143 2.99 -5.14 2.56
C MET A 143 2.88 -6.63 2.24
N TRP A 144 1.69 -7.09 1.90
CA TRP A 144 1.42 -8.50 1.65
C TRP A 144 1.64 -8.90 0.20
N LYS A 145 2.18 -10.10 -0.02
CA LYS A 145 2.21 -10.76 -1.31
C LYS A 145 1.01 -11.71 -1.39
N VAL A 146 0.01 -11.34 -2.18
CA VAL A 146 -1.21 -12.13 -2.38
C VAL A 146 -1.46 -12.32 -3.88
N PRO A 147 -0.65 -13.17 -4.56
CA PRO A 147 -0.65 -13.29 -6.02
C PRO A 147 -2.01 -13.70 -6.61
N ASP A 148 -2.84 -14.41 -5.86
CA ASP A 148 -4.20 -14.76 -6.28
C ASP A 148 -5.15 -13.54 -6.38
N VAL A 149 -4.77 -12.41 -5.77
CA VAL A 149 -5.55 -11.16 -5.71
C VAL A 149 -4.90 -10.07 -6.56
N SER A 150 -3.57 -9.91 -6.48
CA SER A 150 -2.83 -8.91 -7.23
C SER A 150 -1.41 -9.39 -7.53
N PRO A 151 -0.88 -9.15 -8.74
CA PRO A 151 0.53 -9.38 -9.03
C PRO A 151 1.45 -8.34 -8.35
N TYR A 152 0.88 -7.29 -7.76
CA TYR A 152 1.58 -6.24 -7.03
C TYR A 152 1.41 -6.42 -5.51
N PRO A 153 2.33 -5.88 -4.69
CA PRO A 153 2.18 -5.86 -3.24
C PRO A 153 0.85 -5.21 -2.81
N VAL A 154 0.16 -5.83 -1.85
CA VAL A 154 -1.09 -5.32 -1.26
C VAL A 154 -0.74 -4.60 0.04
N PHE A 155 -1.09 -3.32 0.15
CA PHE A 155 -0.93 -2.60 1.41
C PHE A 155 -2.13 -2.88 2.30
N VAL A 156 -1.88 -3.33 3.53
CA VAL A 156 -2.91 -3.59 4.53
C VAL A 156 -2.52 -2.87 5.80
N ARG A 157 -3.49 -2.22 6.44
CA ARG A 157 -3.32 -1.66 7.78
C ARG A 157 -4.52 -1.92 8.65
N ALA A 158 -4.31 -1.92 9.95
CA ALA A 158 -5.31 -1.83 10.99
C ALA A 158 -4.95 -0.65 11.89
N ASP A 159 -5.77 0.40 11.85
CA ASP A 159 -5.59 1.58 12.67
C ASP A 159 -6.67 1.63 13.76
N PHE A 160 -6.30 1.99 14.99
CA PHE A 160 -7.27 1.96 16.08
C PHE A 160 -8.27 3.11 15.94
N VAL A 161 -9.47 2.91 16.47
CA VAL A 161 -10.52 3.93 16.50
C VAL A 161 -10.99 4.10 17.92
N TRP A 162 -10.91 5.33 18.42
CA TRP A 162 -11.49 5.72 19.70
C TRP A 162 -13.00 5.54 19.66
N ALA A 163 -13.52 4.76 20.61
CA ALA A 163 -14.94 4.67 20.90
C ALA A 163 -15.25 5.27 22.29
N ASP A 164 -16.53 5.50 22.55
CA ASP A 164 -17.01 5.84 23.88
C ASP A 164 -16.58 4.74 24.89
N ASP A 165 -16.18 5.18 26.09
CA ASP A 165 -15.67 4.33 27.18
C ASP A 165 -14.35 3.59 26.90
N GLU A 166 -13.46 4.17 26.10
CA GLU A 166 -12.10 3.64 25.88
C GLU A 166 -11.04 4.46 26.63
N ASP A 167 -10.07 3.77 27.24
CA ASP A 167 -8.92 4.39 27.89
C ASP A 167 -7.65 4.27 27.03
N HIS A 168 -6.57 4.95 27.41
CA HIS A 168 -5.34 5.01 26.61
C HIS A 168 -4.57 3.70 26.47
N PHE A 169 -4.81 2.75 27.38
CA PHE A 169 -4.03 1.52 27.52
C PHE A 169 -4.87 0.26 27.30
N GLY A 170 -6.19 0.43 27.16
CA GLY A 170 -7.16 -0.63 26.99
C GLY A 170 -7.17 -1.22 25.59
N LYS A 171 -8.12 -2.13 25.38
CA LYS A 171 -8.37 -2.73 24.07
C LYS A 171 -9.19 -1.77 23.23
N HIS A 172 -8.85 -1.66 21.94
CA HIS A 172 -9.56 -0.80 20.99
C HIS A 172 -10.13 -1.60 19.84
N PHE A 173 -11.17 -1.06 19.22
CA PHE A 173 -11.54 -1.48 17.89
C PHE A 173 -10.56 -0.93 16.86
N PHE A 174 -10.39 -1.65 15.76
CA PHE A 174 -9.53 -1.24 14.66
C PHE A 174 -10.33 -1.14 13.37
N VAL A 175 -9.98 -0.17 12.52
CA VAL A 175 -10.41 -0.12 11.14
C VAL A 175 -9.32 -0.77 10.30
N VAL A 176 -9.68 -1.87 9.67
CA VAL A 176 -8.83 -2.60 8.74
C VAL A 176 -9.13 -2.12 7.33
N ASP A 177 -8.10 -1.61 6.67
CA ASP A 177 -8.15 -1.16 5.29
C ASP A 177 -7.18 -1.99 4.43
N ALA A 178 -7.54 -2.24 3.18
CA ALA A 178 -6.64 -2.84 2.20
C ALA A 178 -6.65 -2.07 0.88
N TRP A 179 -5.48 -1.89 0.28
CA TRP A 179 -5.30 -1.24 -1.01
C TRP A 179 -4.55 -2.16 -1.97
N THR A 180 -4.99 -2.13 -3.23
CA THR A 180 -4.33 -2.82 -4.33
C THR A 180 -3.98 -1.83 -5.44
N PHE A 181 -2.85 -2.04 -6.09
CA PHE A 181 -2.47 -1.26 -7.26
C PHE A 181 -3.43 -1.52 -8.42
N ASP A 182 -3.95 -0.44 -9.03
CA ASP A 182 -4.75 -0.44 -10.24
C ASP A 182 -3.89 0.07 -11.42
N PRO A 183 -3.43 -0.81 -12.32
CA PRO A 183 -2.62 -0.42 -13.47
C PRO A 183 -3.32 0.54 -14.44
N ALA A 184 -4.65 0.56 -14.48
CA ALA A 184 -5.39 1.41 -15.41
C ALA A 184 -5.26 2.90 -15.04
N ILE A 185 -5.09 3.21 -13.76
CA ILE A 185 -4.86 4.58 -13.29
C ILE A 185 -3.45 4.82 -12.75
N GLY A 186 -2.63 3.76 -12.65
CA GLY A 186 -1.27 3.84 -12.15
C GLY A 186 -1.18 4.22 -10.66
N GLN A 187 -2.18 3.85 -9.86
CA GLN A 187 -2.25 4.16 -8.43
C GLN A 187 -2.90 3.04 -7.63
N TYR A 188 -2.66 3.01 -6.31
CA TYR A 188 -3.38 2.17 -5.38
C TYR A 188 -4.82 2.66 -5.16
N ARG A 189 -5.76 1.73 -5.17
CA ARG A 189 -7.15 1.97 -4.77
C ARG A 189 -7.48 1.18 -3.52
N LYS A 190 -8.24 1.80 -2.62
CA LYS A 190 -8.82 1.09 -1.48
C LYS A 190 -9.80 0.04 -2.01
N ARG A 191 -9.61 -1.22 -1.61
CA ARG A 191 -10.49 -2.33 -1.98
C ARG A 191 -11.62 -2.52 -1.00
N PHE A 192 -11.32 -2.41 0.29
CA PHE A 192 -12.32 -2.43 1.35
C PHE A 192 -11.83 -1.69 2.60
N SER A 193 -12.78 -1.46 3.48
CA SER A 193 -12.58 -1.00 4.85
C SER A 193 -13.61 -1.72 5.73
N TYR A 194 -13.21 -2.23 6.88
CA TYR A 194 -14.15 -2.72 7.89
C TYR A 194 -13.63 -2.47 9.31
N ARG A 195 -14.54 -2.39 10.26
CA ARG A 195 -14.20 -2.31 11.69
C ARG A 195 -14.17 -3.72 12.27
N THR A 196 -13.13 -4.05 13.04
CA THR A 196 -13.01 -5.35 13.71
C THR A 196 -14.23 -5.66 14.57
N ALA A 197 -14.61 -6.94 14.65
CA ALA A 197 -15.77 -7.36 15.44
C ALA A 197 -15.48 -7.36 16.95
N LYS A 198 -14.21 -7.39 17.33
CA LYS A 198 -13.74 -7.36 18.72
C LYS A 198 -12.63 -6.33 18.89
N ARG A 199 -12.35 -6.00 20.16
CA ARG A 199 -11.26 -5.12 20.55
C ARG A 199 -9.94 -5.89 20.67
N TYR A 200 -8.84 -5.25 20.33
CA TYR A 200 -7.47 -5.77 20.41
C TYR A 200 -6.61 -4.88 21.32
N ASP A 201 -5.65 -5.49 22.01
CA ASP A 201 -4.60 -4.76 22.72
C ASP A 201 -3.68 -4.09 21.69
N ARG A 202 -3.14 -2.91 22.00
CA ARG A 202 -2.20 -2.16 21.14
C ARG A 202 -0.77 -2.75 21.13
N GLY A 203 -0.63 -4.06 21.33
CA GLY A 203 0.62 -4.75 21.67
C GLY A 203 1.85 -4.24 20.90
N GLU A 204 2.99 -4.09 21.58
CA GLU A 204 4.25 -3.65 20.98
C GLU A 204 4.71 -4.66 19.91
N GLY A 205 4.50 -4.32 18.63
CA GLY A 205 4.98 -5.11 17.50
C GLY A 205 4.00 -5.15 16.33
N SER A 206 4.50 -4.92 15.12
CA SER A 206 3.77 -5.13 13.87
C SER A 206 3.30 -6.59 13.78
N ASP A 207 2.06 -6.79 13.38
CA ASP A 207 1.36 -8.04 13.06
C ASP A 207 0.35 -8.57 14.08
N HIS A 208 0.02 -7.91 15.20
CA HIS A 208 -0.95 -8.47 16.15
C HIS A 208 -2.40 -8.48 15.65
N VAL A 209 -2.87 -7.37 15.08
CA VAL A 209 -4.25 -7.27 14.58
C VAL A 209 -4.34 -7.89 13.19
N LEU A 210 -3.37 -7.59 12.33
CA LEU A 210 -3.34 -8.09 10.96
C LEU A 210 -3.15 -9.62 10.90
N SER A 211 -2.39 -10.23 11.81
CA SER A 211 -2.32 -11.69 11.89
C SER A 211 -3.61 -12.30 12.40
N ALA A 212 -4.23 -11.70 13.43
CA ALA A 212 -5.48 -12.22 13.99
C ALA A 212 -6.65 -12.14 13.00
N GLU A 213 -6.73 -11.06 12.22
CA GLU A 213 -7.76 -10.80 11.21
C GLU A 213 -7.40 -11.39 9.83
N ARG A 214 -6.28 -12.12 9.73
CA ARG A 214 -5.72 -12.50 8.42
C ARG A 214 -6.70 -13.25 7.53
N ALA A 215 -7.42 -14.22 8.09
CA ALA A 215 -8.38 -15.02 7.34
C ALA A 215 -9.52 -14.16 6.77
N ASP A 216 -10.03 -13.21 7.55
CA ASP A 216 -11.10 -12.30 7.13
C ASP A 216 -10.60 -11.29 6.08
N ILE A 217 -9.39 -10.74 6.25
CA ILE A 217 -8.77 -9.84 5.27
C ILE A 217 -8.63 -10.56 3.92
N LEU A 218 -8.13 -11.80 3.90
CA LEU A 218 -8.02 -12.59 2.67
C LEU A 218 -9.39 -12.91 2.05
N ARG A 219 -10.40 -13.23 2.87
CA ARG A 219 -11.78 -13.47 2.41
C ARG A 219 -12.35 -12.23 1.73
N HIS A 220 -12.17 -11.05 2.32
CA HIS A 220 -12.59 -9.78 1.73
C HIS A 220 -11.84 -9.46 0.44
N LEU A 221 -10.51 -9.64 0.41
CA LEU A 221 -9.70 -9.44 -0.80
C LEU A 221 -10.16 -10.33 -1.97
N ALA A 222 -10.53 -11.59 -1.69
CA ALA A 222 -11.00 -12.53 -2.70
C ALA A 222 -12.41 -12.19 -3.20
N ALA A 223 -13.29 -11.69 -2.33
CA ALA A 223 -14.66 -11.30 -2.68
C ALA A 223 -14.75 -9.99 -3.49
N SER A 224 -13.76 -9.11 -3.35
CA SER A 224 -13.70 -7.83 -4.06
C SER A 224 -13.13 -7.91 -5.48
N LYS A 225 -12.92 -9.11 -6.03
CA LYS A 225 -12.32 -9.30 -7.37
C LYS A 225 -13.06 -8.54 -8.46
#